data_AF-A0A014P0G2-F1
#
_entry.id   AF-A0A014P0G2-F1
#
_cell.length_a   1.000
_cell.length_b   1.000
_cell.length_c   1.000
_cell.angle_alpha   90.00
_cell.angle_beta   90.00
_cell.angle_gamma   90.00
#
_symmetry.space_group_name_H-M   'P 1'
#
loop_
_entity.id
_entity.type
_entity.pdbx_description
1 polymer ?
#
loop_
_entity_poly.entity_id
_entity_poly.type
_entity_poly.pdbx_seq_one_letter_code
_entity_poly.pdbx_strand_id
1 'polypeptide(L)'
;MLGLLWRRVLWPLGALVLILVVFTLQRSHSGPESSATHFRSLDKSDFLGHVFNSTLGFEDILVVGMPSRTDRRDGMILGAALSQLEINFVDGVRGEDVNEKAIPVPEDRNNRLKGPVLGSWRGHMNAIHEVVRRNLSSALIMEDDVDWDVRIREQLHDFAVSIRALTQPLRRQPGKYADPTYPNPVDGSPKTLPDMNFYSLPDTVRPLISPYGDNWDVLWLGHCGMHFVFEHSNLIPKGRVVKENDVSVPPKKNLWSINKPFSLVD
;
A
#
# COMPACT_ATOMS: atom_id res chain seq x y z
N MET A 1 36.83 17.24 -57.81
CA MET A 1 35.81 16.31 -57.28
C MET A 1 36.23 15.55 -55.99
N LEU A 2 37.30 15.93 -55.28
CA LEU A 2 37.70 15.26 -54.02
C LEU A 2 37.24 15.95 -52.72
N GLY A 3 36.83 17.23 -52.75
CA GLY A 3 36.48 17.98 -51.53
C GLY A 3 35.07 17.72 -50.96
N LEU A 4 34.14 17.18 -51.76
CA LEU A 4 32.75 16.95 -51.32
C LEU A 4 32.57 15.61 -50.57
N LEU A 5 33.40 14.62 -50.88
CA LEU A 5 33.38 13.29 -50.24
C LEU A 5 33.90 13.36 -48.80
N TRP A 6 34.89 14.21 -48.53
CA TRP A 6 35.49 14.34 -47.20
C TRP A 6 34.49 14.92 -46.17
N ARG A 7 33.67 15.88 -46.59
CA ARG A 7 32.63 16.44 -45.72
C ARG A 7 31.56 15.40 -45.36
N ARG A 8 31.10 14.58 -46.31
CA ARG A 8 30.03 13.58 -46.05
C ARG A 8 30.42 12.45 -45.09
N VAL A 9 31.72 12.23 -44.86
CA VAL A 9 32.24 11.23 -43.91
C VAL A 9 32.59 11.85 -42.54
N LEU A 10 32.98 13.13 -42.51
CA LEU A 10 33.32 13.81 -41.25
C LEU A 10 32.11 14.11 -40.36
N TRP A 11 30.95 14.47 -40.93
CA TRP A 11 29.72 14.72 -40.16
C TRP A 11 29.22 13.48 -39.39
N PRO A 12 29.10 12.28 -40.01
CA PRO A 12 28.69 11.09 -39.27
C PRO A 12 29.75 10.63 -38.26
N LEU A 13 31.05 10.80 -38.54
CA LEU A 13 32.11 10.52 -37.56
C LEU A 13 32.05 11.46 -36.36
N GLY A 14 31.82 12.76 -36.58
CA GLY A 14 31.63 13.74 -35.52
C GLY A 14 30.40 13.44 -34.65
N ALA A 15 29.28 13.04 -35.27
CA ALA A 15 28.08 12.62 -34.55
C ALA A 15 28.31 11.33 -33.72
N LEU A 16 29.05 10.37 -34.27
CA LEU A 16 29.37 9.11 -33.58
C LEU A 16 30.29 9.33 -32.37
N VAL A 17 31.27 10.24 -32.50
CA VAL A 17 32.12 10.67 -31.38
C VAL A 17 31.30 11.40 -30.32
N LEU A 18 30.37 12.28 -30.71
CA LEU A 18 29.52 13.00 -29.77
C LEU A 18 28.57 12.05 -29.01
N ILE A 19 27.99 11.06 -29.69
CA ILE A 19 27.18 10.01 -29.08
C ILE A 19 28.01 9.19 -28.10
N LEU A 20 29.23 8.78 -28.49
CA LEU A 20 30.14 8.06 -27.60
C LEU A 20 30.54 8.88 -26.38
N VAL A 21 30.82 10.18 -26.54
CA VAL A 21 31.13 11.08 -25.42
C VAL A 21 29.93 11.22 -24.48
N VAL A 22 28.72 11.45 -25.01
CA VAL A 22 27.49 11.50 -24.19
C VAL A 22 27.24 10.16 -23.49
N PHE A 23 27.47 9.03 -24.15
CA PHE A 23 27.33 7.71 -23.53
C PHE A 23 28.38 7.48 -22.43
N THR A 24 29.63 7.92 -22.63
CA THR A 24 30.67 7.83 -21.59
C THR A 24 30.43 8.79 -20.43
N LEU A 25 29.85 9.98 -20.67
CA LEU A 25 29.49 10.93 -19.63
C LEU A 25 28.24 10.48 -18.86
N GLN A 26 27.24 9.91 -19.54
CA GLN A 26 26.10 9.25 -18.88
C GLN A 26 26.57 8.05 -18.07
N ARG A 27 27.52 7.25 -18.56
CA ARG A 27 28.11 6.13 -17.81
C ARG A 27 29.07 6.57 -16.70
N SER A 28 29.59 7.80 -16.75
CA SER A 28 30.39 8.40 -15.67
C SER A 28 29.50 9.00 -14.57
N HIS A 29 28.29 9.47 -14.91
CA HIS A 29 27.26 9.83 -13.93
C HIS A 29 26.49 8.62 -13.40
N SER A 30 26.46 7.53 -14.17
CA SER A 30 26.01 6.19 -13.78
C SER A 30 27.22 5.36 -13.39
N GLY A 31 27.96 5.81 -12.37
CA GLY A 31 29.03 5.00 -11.82
C GLY A 31 28.51 3.58 -11.52
N PRO A 32 29.32 2.53 -11.68
CA PRO A 32 28.93 1.23 -11.14
C PRO A 32 28.88 1.43 -9.63
N GLU A 33 27.68 1.62 -9.07
CA GLU A 33 27.48 1.23 -7.69
C GLU A 33 27.94 -0.21 -7.62
N SER A 34 29.03 -0.40 -6.88
CA SER A 34 29.60 -1.69 -6.57
C SER A 34 28.60 -2.46 -5.71
N SER A 35 27.54 -2.99 -6.34
CA SER A 35 26.46 -3.74 -5.69
C SER A 35 26.89 -5.15 -5.24
N ALA A 36 28.18 -5.48 -5.26
CA ALA A 36 28.67 -6.83 -5.02
C ALA A 36 29.48 -7.02 -3.73
N THR A 37 29.70 -5.99 -2.90
CA THR A 37 30.50 -6.16 -1.66
C THR A 37 29.97 -5.48 -0.39
N HIS A 38 28.83 -4.77 -0.45
CA HIS A 38 28.11 -4.32 0.76
C HIS A 38 27.06 -5.34 1.29
N PHE A 39 26.92 -6.50 0.65
CA PHE A 39 25.98 -7.56 1.07
C PHE A 39 26.46 -8.46 2.23
N ARG A 40 27.45 -8.03 3.00
CA ARG A 40 27.91 -8.75 4.22
C ARG A 40 27.95 -7.90 5.48
N SER A 41 27.34 -6.72 5.43
CA SER A 41 26.93 -5.97 6.63
C SER A 41 25.52 -5.44 6.40
N LEU A 42 24.56 -6.35 6.20
CA LEU A 42 23.17 -6.07 6.55
C LEU A 42 23.17 -5.83 8.06
N ASP A 43 23.39 -4.58 8.43
CA ASP A 43 22.83 -4.08 9.66
C ASP A 43 21.35 -4.50 9.63
N LYS A 44 20.90 -5.18 10.68
CA LYS A 44 19.52 -5.64 10.84
C LYS A 44 18.65 -4.39 11.10
N SER A 45 18.61 -3.47 10.14
CA SER A 45 17.84 -2.24 10.20
C SER A 45 16.38 -2.65 10.35
N ASP A 46 15.74 -2.16 11.40
CA ASP A 46 14.31 -2.34 11.60
C ASP A 46 13.58 -1.77 10.38
N PHE A 47 12.87 -2.63 9.64
CA PHE A 47 12.09 -2.25 8.46
C PHE A 47 11.07 -1.16 8.77
N LEU A 48 10.73 -0.93 10.04
CA LEU A 48 9.83 0.11 10.49
C LEU A 48 10.17 1.50 9.92
N GLY A 49 11.46 1.81 9.75
CA GLY A 49 11.89 3.07 9.14
C GLY A 49 11.45 3.25 7.67
N HIS A 50 11.17 2.15 6.96
CA HIS A 50 10.75 2.20 5.55
C HIS A 50 9.38 2.84 5.37
N VAL A 51 8.53 2.89 6.41
CA VAL A 51 7.25 3.60 6.35
C VAL A 51 7.43 5.09 6.02
N PHE A 52 8.60 5.66 6.29
CA PHE A 52 8.87 7.07 6.03
C PHE A 52 9.36 7.36 4.60
N ASN A 53 9.55 6.35 3.74
CA ASN A 53 9.96 6.55 2.35
C ASN A 53 8.81 7.18 1.50
N SER A 54 9.03 7.32 0.18
CA SER A 54 8.03 7.87 -0.75
C SER A 54 6.85 6.94 -1.05
N THR A 55 6.96 5.66 -0.70
CA THR A 55 5.95 4.62 -0.98
C THR A 55 5.34 4.04 0.31
N LEU A 56 5.57 4.70 1.45
CA LEU A 56 5.06 4.31 2.76
C LEU A 56 5.45 2.87 3.15
N GLY A 57 6.61 2.39 2.71
CA GLY A 57 7.09 1.04 2.99
C GLY A 57 6.49 -0.06 2.11
N PHE A 58 5.64 0.27 1.14
CA PHE A 58 5.23 -0.62 0.05
C PHE A 58 6.21 -0.50 -1.13
N GLU A 59 6.12 -1.41 -2.11
CA GLU A 59 6.93 -1.28 -3.32
C GLU A 59 6.37 -0.20 -4.27
N ASP A 60 5.05 -0.04 -4.33
CA ASP A 60 4.39 1.00 -5.12
C ASP A 60 3.06 1.45 -4.50
N ILE A 61 2.61 2.65 -4.87
CA ILE A 61 1.28 3.17 -4.55
C ILE A 61 0.50 3.30 -5.85
N LEU A 62 -0.57 2.51 -5.99
CA LEU A 62 -1.43 2.49 -7.16
C LEU A 62 -2.73 3.25 -6.87
N VAL A 63 -3.05 4.24 -7.71
CA VAL A 63 -4.26 5.05 -7.59
C VAL A 63 -5.23 4.68 -8.70
N VAL A 64 -6.36 4.09 -8.35
CA VAL A 64 -7.45 3.79 -9.27
C VAL A 64 -8.27 5.06 -9.46
N GLY A 65 -8.24 5.61 -10.68
CA GLY A 65 -8.97 6.85 -10.96
C GLY A 65 -9.39 6.94 -12.42
N MET A 66 -10.51 7.59 -12.69
CA MET A 66 -11.02 7.70 -14.07
C MET A 66 -10.11 8.63 -14.90
N PRO A 67 -9.68 8.25 -16.12
CA PRO A 67 -8.89 9.13 -16.98
C PRO A 67 -9.58 10.46 -17.30
N SER A 68 -10.91 10.45 -17.33
CA SER A 68 -11.74 11.65 -17.58
C SER A 68 -11.89 12.57 -16.37
N ARG A 69 -11.46 12.17 -15.16
CA ARG A 69 -11.54 12.97 -13.93
C ARG A 69 -10.20 13.65 -13.66
N THR A 70 -9.80 14.53 -14.58
CA THR A 70 -8.55 15.28 -14.46
C THR A 70 -8.52 16.12 -13.18
N ASP A 71 -9.67 16.63 -12.74
CA ASP A 71 -9.83 17.33 -11.46
C ASP A 71 -9.37 16.49 -10.25
N ARG A 72 -9.71 15.19 -10.23
CA ARG A 72 -9.29 14.26 -9.16
C ARG A 72 -7.83 13.87 -9.30
N ARG A 73 -7.38 13.55 -10.53
CA ARG A 73 -5.98 13.19 -10.79
C ARG A 73 -5.02 14.32 -10.46
N ASP A 74 -5.36 15.55 -10.83
CA ASP A 74 -4.58 16.74 -10.50
C ASP A 74 -4.52 16.93 -8.98
N GLY A 75 -5.65 16.78 -8.29
CA GLY A 75 -5.69 16.81 -6.82
C GLY A 75 -4.78 15.77 -6.18
N MET A 76 -4.83 14.53 -6.65
CA MET A 76 -3.98 13.43 -6.18
C MET A 76 -2.50 13.67 -6.45
N ILE A 77 -2.13 14.20 -7.62
CA ILE A 77 -0.75 14.55 -7.95
C ILE A 77 -0.24 15.67 -7.03
N LEU A 78 -1.05 16.70 -6.79
CA LEU A 78 -0.69 17.80 -5.90
C LEU A 78 -0.56 17.34 -4.44
N GLY A 79 -1.49 16.51 -3.96
CA GLY A 79 -1.43 15.89 -2.64
C GLY A 79 -0.18 15.03 -2.48
N ALA A 80 0.11 14.18 -3.46
CA ALA A 80 1.30 13.34 -3.46
C ALA A 80 2.59 14.17 -3.48
N ALA A 81 2.65 15.22 -4.30
CA ALA A 81 3.80 16.13 -4.34
C ALA A 81 4.02 16.84 -2.98
N LEU A 82 2.96 17.34 -2.35
CA LEU A 82 3.03 17.98 -1.03
C LEU A 82 3.51 17.00 0.05
N SER A 83 3.02 15.76 0.01
CA SER A 83 3.40 14.70 0.93
C SER A 83 4.67 13.95 0.52
N GLN A 84 5.34 14.33 -0.57
CA GLN A 84 6.50 13.63 -1.13
C GLN A 84 6.25 12.12 -1.31
N LEU A 85 5.08 11.77 -1.83
CA LEU A 85 4.68 10.41 -2.17
C LEU A 85 4.87 10.18 -3.67
N GLU A 86 5.30 8.97 -4.01
CA GLU A 86 5.34 8.49 -5.38
C GLU A 86 4.11 7.63 -5.63
N ILE A 87 3.30 8.04 -6.62
CA ILE A 87 2.04 7.37 -6.96
C ILE A 87 1.98 7.07 -8.46
N ASN A 88 1.33 5.95 -8.80
CA ASN A 88 1.11 5.53 -10.18
C ASN A 88 -0.38 5.32 -10.43
N PHE A 89 -0.91 5.92 -11.49
CA PHE A 89 -2.32 5.77 -11.82
C PHE A 89 -2.61 4.45 -12.53
N VAL A 90 -3.70 3.82 -12.14
CA VAL A 90 -4.38 2.76 -12.87
C VAL A 90 -5.71 3.31 -13.37
N ASP A 91 -5.94 3.19 -14.66
CA ASP A 91 -7.14 3.72 -15.29
C ASP A 91 -8.40 2.99 -14.80
N GLY A 92 -9.31 3.77 -14.20
CA GLY A 92 -10.66 3.35 -13.88
C GLY A 92 -11.46 3.05 -15.15
N VAL A 93 -12.45 2.16 -15.02
CA VAL A 93 -13.27 1.69 -16.14
C VAL A 93 -14.73 2.01 -15.85
N ARG A 94 -15.48 2.50 -16.85
CA ARG A 94 -16.93 2.65 -16.69
C ARG A 94 -17.57 1.28 -16.71
N GLY A 95 -18.58 1.06 -15.86
CA GLY A 95 -19.29 -0.22 -15.83
C GLY A 95 -19.92 -0.61 -17.18
N GLU A 96 -20.33 0.38 -17.98
CA GLU A 96 -20.89 0.18 -19.33
C GLU A 96 -19.87 -0.31 -20.36
N ASP A 97 -18.57 -0.07 -20.12
CA ASP A 97 -17.48 -0.48 -21.02
C ASP A 97 -16.96 -1.89 -20.69
N VAL A 98 -17.43 -2.50 -19.59
CA VAL A 98 -17.01 -3.86 -19.20
C VAL A 98 -17.78 -4.89 -20.01
N ASN A 99 -17.05 -5.71 -20.78
CA ASN A 99 -17.64 -6.78 -21.56
C ASN A 99 -18.44 -7.74 -20.67
N GLU A 100 -19.67 -8.06 -21.08
CA GLU A 100 -20.55 -8.95 -20.31
C GLU A 100 -19.93 -10.32 -20.00
N LYS A 101 -19.10 -10.86 -20.90
CA LYS A 101 -18.41 -12.14 -20.69
C LYS A 101 -17.28 -12.07 -19.66
N ALA A 102 -16.83 -10.88 -19.29
CA ALA A 102 -15.78 -10.67 -18.29
C ALA A 102 -16.34 -10.44 -16.87
N ILE A 103 -17.66 -10.31 -16.74
CA ILE A 103 -18.31 -10.08 -15.44
C ILE A 103 -18.30 -11.40 -14.65
N PRO A 104 -17.81 -11.42 -13.40
CA PRO A 104 -17.85 -12.61 -12.55
C PRO A 104 -19.27 -13.15 -12.46
N VAL A 105 -19.43 -14.46 -12.62
CA VAL A 105 -20.74 -15.12 -12.49
C VAL A 105 -21.04 -15.27 -11.00
N PRO A 106 -22.03 -14.56 -10.44
CA PRO A 106 -22.42 -14.76 -9.04
C PRO A 106 -23.13 -16.11 -8.86
N GLU A 107 -23.09 -16.65 -7.65
CA GLU A 107 -23.92 -17.82 -7.28
C GLU A 107 -25.42 -17.53 -7.45
N ASP A 108 -25.84 -16.31 -7.12
CA ASP A 108 -27.19 -15.78 -7.41
C ASP A 108 -27.14 -14.82 -8.61
N ARG A 109 -27.81 -15.20 -9.71
CA ARG A 109 -27.90 -14.40 -10.95
C ARG A 109 -28.50 -13.00 -10.73
N ASN A 110 -29.28 -12.79 -9.68
CA ASN A 110 -29.84 -11.49 -9.34
C ASN A 110 -28.79 -10.54 -8.74
N ASN A 111 -27.69 -11.08 -8.21
CA ASN A 111 -26.63 -10.31 -7.55
C ASN A 111 -25.47 -9.95 -8.49
N ARG A 112 -25.76 -9.79 -9.78
CA ARG A 112 -24.73 -9.43 -10.76
C ARG A 112 -24.30 -7.97 -10.57
N LEU A 113 -22.98 -7.74 -10.49
CA LEU A 113 -22.40 -6.40 -10.45
C LEU A 113 -22.83 -5.59 -11.68
N LYS A 114 -23.26 -4.34 -11.45
CA LYS A 114 -23.76 -3.43 -12.48
C LYS A 114 -23.30 -2.00 -12.22
N GLY A 115 -23.33 -1.18 -13.27
CA GLY A 115 -23.12 0.27 -13.16
C GLY A 115 -21.78 0.63 -12.52
N PRO A 116 -21.73 1.66 -11.66
CA PRO A 116 -20.48 2.14 -11.05
C PRO A 116 -19.72 1.06 -10.26
N VAL A 117 -20.42 0.15 -9.58
CA VAL A 117 -19.80 -0.92 -8.79
C VAL A 117 -19.02 -1.89 -9.69
N LEU A 118 -19.54 -2.21 -10.87
CA LEU A 118 -18.84 -3.05 -11.84
C LEU A 118 -17.57 -2.36 -12.36
N GLY A 119 -17.64 -1.04 -12.56
CA GLY A 119 -16.49 -0.22 -12.95
C GLY A 119 -15.40 -0.18 -11.88
N SER A 120 -15.78 0.07 -10.62
CA SER A 120 -14.85 0.05 -9.48
C SER A 120 -14.20 -1.33 -9.31
N TRP A 121 -14.98 -2.41 -9.37
CA TRP A 121 -14.44 -3.78 -9.37
C TRP A 121 -13.41 -3.98 -10.49
N ARG A 122 -13.73 -3.60 -11.73
CA ARG A 122 -12.82 -3.78 -12.87
C ARG A 122 -11.55 -2.94 -12.71
N GLY A 123 -11.65 -1.71 -12.20
CA GLY A 123 -10.52 -0.84 -11.90
C GLY A 123 -9.56 -1.46 -10.88
N HIS A 124 -10.09 -1.98 -9.77
CA HIS A 124 -9.28 -2.68 -8.76
C HIS A 124 -8.64 -3.95 -9.30
N MET A 125 -9.37 -4.74 -10.11
CA MET A 125 -8.79 -5.91 -10.75
C MET A 125 -7.66 -5.53 -11.72
N ASN A 126 -7.71 -4.36 -12.38
CA ASN A 126 -6.58 -3.86 -13.18
C ASN A 126 -5.37 -3.51 -12.29
N ALA A 127 -5.59 -2.90 -11.11
CA ALA A 127 -4.51 -2.61 -10.17
C ALA A 127 -3.85 -3.90 -9.65
N ILE A 128 -4.64 -4.92 -9.31
CA ILE A 128 -4.13 -6.24 -8.92
C ILE A 128 -3.36 -6.90 -10.08
N HIS A 129 -3.85 -6.76 -11.31
CA HIS A 129 -3.09 -7.23 -12.49
C HIS A 129 -1.73 -6.53 -12.60
N GLU A 130 -1.63 -5.23 -12.29
CA GLU A 130 -0.35 -4.52 -12.30
C GLU A 130 0.63 -5.04 -11.24
N VAL A 131 0.14 -5.38 -10.03
CA VAL A 131 0.96 -6.03 -8.99
C VAL A 131 1.60 -7.32 -9.53
N VAL A 132 0.80 -8.19 -10.16
CA VAL A 132 1.28 -9.46 -10.71
C VAL A 132 2.18 -9.24 -11.93
N ARG A 133 1.75 -8.41 -12.88
CA ARG A 133 2.44 -8.16 -14.16
C ARG A 133 3.82 -7.53 -13.95
N ARG A 134 3.94 -6.63 -12.98
CA ARG A 134 5.19 -5.96 -12.61
C ARG A 134 5.99 -6.75 -11.57
N ASN A 135 5.45 -7.86 -11.08
CA ASN A 135 6.05 -8.71 -10.05
C ASN A 135 6.41 -7.90 -8.79
N LEU A 136 5.48 -7.04 -8.35
CA LEU A 136 5.63 -6.26 -7.12
C LEU A 136 5.48 -7.16 -5.90
N SER A 137 6.34 -6.99 -4.90
CA SER A 137 6.25 -7.66 -3.60
C SER A 137 5.09 -7.15 -2.75
N SER A 138 4.73 -5.88 -2.87
CA SER A 138 3.61 -5.25 -2.17
C SER A 138 3.16 -3.97 -2.86
N ALA A 139 1.88 -3.62 -2.74
CA ALA A 139 1.38 -2.34 -3.24
C ALA A 139 0.27 -1.80 -2.33
N LEU A 140 0.24 -0.48 -2.17
CA LEU A 140 -0.89 0.23 -1.59
C LEU A 140 -1.84 0.65 -2.72
N ILE A 141 -3.06 0.13 -2.73
CA ILE A 141 -4.08 0.49 -3.74
C ILE A 141 -5.09 1.44 -3.10
N MET A 142 -5.34 2.58 -3.73
CA MET A 142 -6.29 3.61 -3.27
C MET A 142 -7.17 4.13 -4.42
N GLU A 143 -8.36 4.62 -4.10
CA GLU A 143 -9.23 5.33 -5.05
C GLU A 143 -8.84 6.82 -5.13
N ASP A 144 -9.15 7.48 -6.25
CA ASP A 144 -8.81 8.90 -6.50
C ASP A 144 -9.66 9.92 -5.72
N ASP A 145 -10.57 9.44 -4.87
CA ASP A 145 -11.39 10.23 -3.95
C ASP A 145 -11.05 9.98 -2.46
N VAL A 146 -9.92 9.31 -2.20
CA VAL A 146 -9.32 9.22 -0.87
C VAL A 146 -8.50 10.47 -0.55
N ASP A 147 -8.67 10.99 0.67
CA ASP A 147 -7.80 12.01 1.26
C ASP A 147 -6.94 11.39 2.38
N TRP A 148 -5.76 11.97 2.64
CA TRP A 148 -4.91 11.60 3.78
C TRP A 148 -4.47 12.82 4.59
N ASP A 149 -4.18 12.59 5.86
CA ASP A 149 -3.62 13.60 6.75
C ASP A 149 -2.15 13.87 6.36
N VAL A 150 -1.67 15.10 6.58
CA VAL A 150 -0.26 15.44 6.38
C VAL A 150 0.70 14.58 7.23
N ARG A 151 0.18 13.97 8.29
CA ARG A 151 0.85 13.01 9.20
C ARG A 151 0.75 11.55 8.74
N ILE A 152 0.49 11.28 7.45
CA ILE A 152 0.28 9.92 6.93
C ILE A 152 1.43 8.96 7.26
N ARG A 153 2.68 9.45 7.32
CA ARG A 153 3.84 8.63 7.69
C ARG A 153 3.80 8.20 9.15
N GLU A 154 3.49 9.13 10.05
CA GLU A 154 3.34 8.84 11.47
C GLU A 154 2.14 7.90 11.71
N GLN A 155 1.03 8.14 11.02
CA GLN A 155 -0.15 7.28 11.12
C GLN A 155 0.13 5.85 10.62
N LEU A 156 0.82 5.69 9.49
CA LEU A 156 1.19 4.37 9.00
C LEU A 156 2.32 3.73 9.81
N HIS A 157 3.19 4.52 10.44
CA HIS A 157 4.17 3.99 11.39
C HIS A 157 3.45 3.38 12.60
N ASP A 158 2.49 4.11 13.17
CA ASP A 158 1.69 3.63 14.29
C ASP A 158 0.85 2.41 13.90
N PHE A 159 0.31 2.40 12.67
CA PHE A 159 -0.34 1.22 12.10
C PHE A 159 0.64 0.04 11.99
N ALA A 160 1.85 0.24 11.48
CA ALA A 160 2.89 -0.78 11.36
C ALA A 160 3.28 -1.39 12.70
N VAL A 161 3.47 -0.56 13.73
CA VAL A 161 3.72 -1.03 15.11
C VAL A 161 2.54 -1.85 15.64
N SER A 162 1.31 -1.37 15.41
CA SER A 162 0.08 -2.02 15.88
C SER A 162 -0.16 -3.38 15.23
N ILE A 163 -0.04 -3.46 13.90
CA ILE A 163 -0.25 -4.73 13.17
C ILE A 163 0.84 -5.75 13.50
N ARG A 164 2.09 -5.30 13.72
CA ARG A 164 3.17 -6.16 14.19
C ARG A 164 2.85 -6.74 15.57
N ALA A 165 2.30 -5.96 16.49
CA ALA A 165 1.91 -6.46 17.81
C ALA A 165 0.79 -7.52 17.71
N LEU A 166 -0.13 -7.38 16.75
CA LEU A 166 -1.26 -8.29 16.56
C LEU A 166 -0.87 -9.58 15.83
N THR A 167 0.02 -9.51 14.84
CA THR A 167 0.23 -10.60 13.85
C THR A 167 1.60 -11.26 13.93
N GLN A 168 2.57 -10.70 14.66
CA GLN A 168 3.89 -11.30 14.83
C GLN A 168 3.98 -12.13 16.12
N PRO A 169 4.73 -13.25 16.11
CA PRO A 169 4.95 -14.03 17.32
C PRO A 169 5.63 -13.20 18.42
N LEU A 170 5.31 -13.49 19.68
CA LEU A 170 5.96 -12.88 20.83
C LEU A 170 7.44 -13.28 20.90
N ARG A 171 8.33 -12.29 21.03
CA ARG A 171 9.78 -12.53 20.99
C ARG A 171 10.27 -13.49 22.08
N ARG A 172 9.67 -13.38 23.27
CA ARG A 172 10.03 -14.19 24.45
C ARG A 172 9.19 -15.46 24.60
N GLN A 173 8.19 -15.66 23.73
CA GLN A 173 7.31 -16.82 23.73
C GLN A 173 7.05 -17.27 22.29
N PRO A 174 8.03 -17.94 21.65
CA PRO A 174 7.92 -18.36 20.26
C PRO A 174 6.64 -19.15 20.00
N GLY A 175 5.95 -18.84 18.90
CA GLY A 175 4.70 -19.50 18.50
C GLY A 175 3.44 -19.02 19.24
N LYS A 176 3.56 -18.10 20.21
CA LYS A 176 2.42 -17.41 20.82
C LYS A 176 2.27 -16.00 20.27
N TYR A 177 1.04 -15.50 20.29
CA TYR A 177 0.68 -14.16 19.83
C TYR A 177 0.09 -13.34 20.98
N ALA A 178 0.10 -12.02 20.83
CA ALA A 178 -0.54 -11.12 21.80
C ALA A 178 -2.06 -11.32 21.85
N ASP A 179 -2.66 -11.57 20.68
CA ASP A 179 -4.04 -12.00 20.55
C ASP A 179 -4.12 -13.54 20.61
N PRO A 180 -4.71 -14.13 21.67
CA PRO A 180 -4.87 -15.58 21.78
C PRO A 180 -5.85 -16.18 20.76
N THR A 181 -6.60 -15.36 20.02
CA THR A 181 -7.53 -15.78 18.97
C THR A 181 -6.93 -15.66 17.56
N TYR A 182 -5.69 -15.21 17.44
CA TYR A 182 -4.94 -15.17 16.18
C TYR A 182 -4.24 -16.52 15.89
N PRO A 183 -4.18 -17.00 14.63
CA PRO A 183 -4.73 -16.37 13.41
C PRO A 183 -6.21 -16.63 13.19
N ASN A 184 -6.77 -17.68 13.80
CA ASN A 184 -8.17 -18.03 13.68
C ASN A 184 -8.73 -18.37 15.07
N PRO A 185 -9.87 -17.79 15.48
CA PRO A 185 -10.54 -18.21 16.70
C PRO A 185 -10.92 -19.70 16.64
N VAL A 186 -10.65 -20.42 17.73
CA VAL A 186 -11.06 -21.82 17.92
C VAL A 186 -12.24 -21.93 18.89
N ASP A 187 -12.94 -23.07 18.90
CA ASP A 187 -14.01 -23.33 19.85
C ASP A 187 -13.54 -23.10 21.30
N GLY A 188 -14.27 -22.24 22.03
CA GLY A 188 -13.91 -21.82 23.38
C GLY A 188 -13.03 -20.57 23.48
N SER A 189 -12.68 -19.94 22.34
CA SER A 189 -11.98 -18.65 22.33
C SER A 189 -12.78 -17.56 23.05
N PRO A 190 -12.12 -16.60 23.73
CA PRO A 190 -12.81 -15.45 24.31
C PRO A 190 -13.62 -14.69 23.26
N LYS A 191 -14.86 -14.33 23.61
CA LYS A 191 -15.73 -13.52 22.73
C LYS A 191 -15.29 -12.06 22.67
N THR A 192 -14.66 -11.58 23.74
CA THR A 192 -14.12 -10.23 23.87
C THR A 192 -12.70 -10.31 24.45
N LEU A 193 -11.87 -9.35 24.08
CA LEU A 193 -10.52 -9.17 24.61
C LEU A 193 -10.36 -7.72 25.09
N PRO A 194 -9.55 -7.48 26.13
CA PRO A 194 -9.17 -6.14 26.49
C PRO A 194 -8.33 -5.50 25.39
N ASP A 195 -8.47 -4.19 25.24
CA ASP A 195 -7.69 -3.42 24.28
C ASP A 195 -6.23 -3.34 24.68
N MET A 196 -5.34 -3.55 23.71
CA MET A 196 -3.93 -3.30 23.90
C MET A 196 -3.66 -1.81 23.79
N ASN A 197 -3.05 -1.23 24.83
CA ASN A 197 -2.63 0.16 24.79
C ASN A 197 -1.43 0.30 23.84
N PHE A 198 -1.55 1.17 22.84
CA PHE A 198 -0.51 1.47 21.86
C PHE A 198 0.85 1.83 22.48
N TYR A 199 0.85 2.54 23.61
CA TYR A 199 2.08 2.95 24.31
C TYR A 199 2.69 1.83 25.17
N SER A 200 2.10 0.64 25.19
CA SER A 200 2.54 -0.50 26.00
C SER A 200 2.34 -1.84 25.27
N LEU A 201 2.72 -1.86 23.99
CA LEU A 201 2.61 -3.05 23.15
C LEU A 201 3.68 -4.10 23.49
N PRO A 202 3.37 -5.40 23.29
CA PRO A 202 4.31 -6.48 23.56
C PRO A 202 5.48 -6.50 22.56
N ASP A 203 6.64 -6.98 23.03
CA ASP A 203 7.82 -7.20 22.19
C ASP A 203 7.62 -8.44 21.30
N THR A 204 7.57 -8.22 19.99
CA THR A 204 7.37 -9.27 18.97
C THR A 204 8.65 -9.58 18.20
N VAL A 205 8.66 -10.73 17.53
CA VAL A 205 9.69 -11.06 16.54
C VAL A 205 9.70 -9.97 15.47
N ARG A 206 10.90 -9.51 15.10
CA ARG A 206 11.04 -8.48 14.07
C ARG A 206 10.72 -9.05 12.70
N PRO A 207 9.94 -8.34 11.87
CA PRO A 207 9.67 -8.76 10.51
C PRO A 207 10.93 -8.70 9.65
N LEU A 208 10.90 -9.47 8.56
CA LEU A 208 12.00 -9.65 7.61
C LEU A 208 11.68 -9.08 6.23
N ILE A 209 10.41 -8.84 5.91
CA ILE A 209 9.96 -8.51 4.56
C ILE A 209 9.32 -7.13 4.51
N SER A 210 8.43 -6.82 5.46
CA SER A 210 7.63 -5.60 5.44
C SER A 210 7.61 -4.88 6.79
N PRO A 211 7.60 -3.53 6.82
CA PRO A 211 7.36 -2.79 8.05
C PRO A 211 6.05 -3.18 8.74
N TYR A 212 5.07 -3.64 7.97
CA TYR A 212 3.74 -4.03 8.44
C TYR A 212 3.65 -5.48 8.94
N GLY A 213 4.79 -6.18 9.08
CA GLY A 213 4.82 -7.60 9.44
C GLY A 213 4.92 -8.52 8.22
N ASP A 214 5.21 -9.79 8.48
CA ASP A 214 5.41 -10.81 7.43
C ASP A 214 4.20 -11.73 7.23
N ASN A 215 3.15 -11.56 8.03
CA ASN A 215 2.01 -12.49 8.11
C ASN A 215 0.70 -11.84 7.64
N TRP A 216 0.71 -11.22 6.46
CA TRP A 216 -0.49 -10.66 5.82
C TRP A 216 -0.42 -10.83 4.30
N ASP A 217 -1.57 -11.10 3.69
CA ASP A 217 -1.76 -11.08 2.24
C ASP A 217 -2.42 -9.77 1.77
N VAL A 218 -3.36 -9.26 2.59
CA VAL A 218 -4.09 -8.02 2.34
C VAL A 218 -4.19 -7.21 3.63
N LEU A 219 -3.85 -5.93 3.56
CA LEU A 219 -4.13 -4.94 4.60
C LEU A 219 -5.27 -4.05 4.14
N TRP A 220 -6.31 -3.93 4.96
CA TRP A 220 -7.47 -3.10 4.65
C TRP A 220 -7.42 -1.82 5.47
N LEU A 221 -6.86 -0.76 4.90
CA LEU A 221 -6.64 0.52 5.58
C LEU A 221 -7.86 1.42 5.41
N GLY A 222 -8.45 1.88 6.52
CA GLY A 222 -9.41 2.99 6.61
C GLY A 222 -10.46 3.09 5.48
N HIS A 223 -11.65 2.52 5.66
CA HIS A 223 -12.77 2.68 4.73
C HIS A 223 -14.10 2.95 5.44
N CYS A 224 -15.08 3.52 4.73
CA CYS A 224 -16.37 3.94 5.28
C CYS A 224 -17.25 2.79 5.82
N GLY A 225 -16.88 1.54 5.50
CA GLY A 225 -17.55 0.32 5.94
C GLY A 225 -16.86 -0.40 7.11
N MET A 226 -15.89 0.24 7.77
CA MET A 226 -15.17 -0.38 8.88
C MET A 226 -16.04 -0.43 10.15
N HIS A 227 -15.93 -1.53 10.90
CA HIS A 227 -16.55 -1.73 12.21
C HIS A 227 -15.62 -2.59 13.08
N PHE A 228 -15.76 -2.51 14.39
CA PHE A 228 -15.07 -3.45 15.28
C PHE A 228 -15.63 -4.85 15.11
N VAL A 229 -14.77 -5.85 15.25
CA VAL A 229 -15.14 -7.26 15.11
C VAL A 229 -16.31 -7.59 16.05
N PHE A 230 -17.40 -8.12 15.51
CA PHE A 230 -18.55 -8.51 16.31
C PHE A 230 -18.22 -9.66 17.26
N GLU A 231 -18.78 -9.65 18.47
CA GLU A 231 -18.57 -10.69 19.50
C GLU A 231 -18.92 -12.10 19.02
N HIS A 232 -19.93 -12.23 18.16
CA HIS A 232 -20.40 -13.50 17.63
C HIS A 232 -19.60 -14.03 16.43
N SER A 233 -18.64 -13.25 15.91
CA SER A 233 -17.79 -13.70 14.79
C SER A 233 -16.79 -14.74 15.28
N ASN A 234 -16.81 -15.95 14.71
CA ASN A 234 -15.82 -16.98 15.02
C ASN A 234 -14.73 -17.07 13.94
N LEU A 235 -14.76 -16.18 12.96
CA LEU A 235 -13.85 -16.21 11.80
C LEU A 235 -12.73 -15.18 11.88
N ILE A 236 -12.87 -14.17 12.74
CA ILE A 236 -11.97 -13.02 12.78
C ILE A 236 -11.37 -12.92 14.19
N PRO A 237 -10.02 -12.83 14.31
CA PRO A 237 -9.34 -12.55 15.57
C PRO A 237 -9.87 -11.29 16.27
N LYS A 238 -9.82 -11.28 17.59
CA LYS A 238 -10.48 -10.29 18.46
C LYS A 238 -9.54 -9.18 18.94
N GLY A 239 -8.24 -9.33 18.75
CA GLY A 239 -7.23 -8.40 19.23
C GLY A 239 -7.41 -7.01 18.63
N ARG A 240 -7.29 -5.99 19.48
CA ARG A 240 -7.34 -4.59 19.08
C ARG A 240 -6.23 -3.82 19.77
N VAL A 241 -5.58 -2.95 19.01
CA VAL A 241 -4.67 -1.94 19.53
C VAL A 241 -5.40 -0.60 19.53
N VAL A 242 -5.35 0.11 20.66
CA VAL A 242 -5.97 1.43 20.84
C VAL A 242 -4.90 2.43 21.21
N LYS A 243 -4.81 3.50 20.42
CA LYS A 243 -4.01 4.69 20.72
C LYS A 243 -4.93 5.77 21.28
N GLU A 244 -4.87 5.95 22.59
CA GLU A 244 -5.64 6.99 23.27
C GLU A 244 -5.05 8.38 23.00
N ASN A 245 -5.91 9.40 23.04
CA ASN A 245 -5.56 10.81 22.85
C ASN A 245 -4.86 11.10 21.50
N ASP A 246 -5.24 10.38 20.44
CA ASP A 246 -4.71 10.64 19.11
C ASP A 246 -5.25 11.98 18.56
N VAL A 247 -4.34 12.93 18.39
CA VAL A 247 -4.62 14.29 17.90
C VAL A 247 -5.01 14.35 16.41
N SER A 248 -4.90 13.25 15.68
CA SER A 248 -5.39 13.12 14.30
C SER A 248 -6.85 12.68 14.23
N VAL A 249 -7.42 12.19 15.33
CA VAL A 249 -8.82 11.77 15.37
C VAL A 249 -9.72 12.98 15.72
N PRO A 250 -10.75 13.28 14.90
CA PRO A 250 -11.69 14.35 15.23
C PRO A 250 -12.43 14.10 16.55
N PRO A 251 -12.88 15.15 17.26
CA PRO A 251 -13.66 14.99 18.49
C PRO A 251 -14.91 14.12 18.27
N LYS A 252 -15.28 13.30 19.27
CA LYS A 252 -16.44 12.38 19.21
C LYS A 252 -17.72 13.03 18.67
N LYS A 253 -18.00 14.28 19.05
CA LYS A 253 -19.18 15.04 18.59
C LYS A 253 -19.24 15.28 17.08
N ASN A 254 -18.10 15.16 16.39
CA ASN A 254 -17.94 15.34 14.94
C ASN A 254 -17.84 13.99 14.20
N LEU A 255 -17.84 12.88 14.94
CA LEU A 255 -17.68 11.55 14.36
C LEU A 255 -19.02 10.95 13.91
N TRP A 256 -18.94 10.41 12.71
CA TRP A 256 -19.93 9.72 11.89
C TRP A 256 -19.76 8.22 11.63
N SER A 257 -20.80 7.40 11.49
CA SER A 257 -20.65 6.17 10.68
C SER A 257 -21.93 5.75 9.98
N ILE A 258 -21.74 5.18 8.78
CA ILE A 258 -22.78 4.49 8.01
C ILE A 258 -23.14 3.15 8.70
N ASN A 259 -22.18 2.51 9.34
CA ASN A 259 -22.38 1.26 10.05
C ASN A 259 -23.00 1.47 11.43
N LYS A 260 -23.90 0.57 11.80
CA LYS A 260 -24.53 0.52 13.13
C LYS A 260 -24.27 -0.86 13.76
N PRO A 261 -23.95 -0.95 15.07
CA PRO A 261 -23.75 0.16 16.02
C PRO A 261 -22.46 0.95 15.75
N PHE A 262 -22.45 2.24 16.12
CA PHE A 262 -21.26 3.10 15.94
C PHE A 262 -20.41 3.13 17.21
N SER A 263 -19.62 2.06 17.39
CA SER A 263 -18.84 1.77 18.59
C SER A 263 -17.63 2.69 18.84
N LEU A 264 -17.41 3.73 18.03
CA LEU A 264 -16.36 4.74 18.24
C LEU A 264 -16.87 6.00 18.96
N VAL A 265 -18.18 6.19 19.04
CA VAL A 265 -18.79 7.37 19.69
C VAL A 265 -19.45 7.03 21.02
N ASP A 266 -19.99 5.82 21.14
CA ASP A 266 -20.46 5.26 22.43
C ASP A 266 -19.28 4.90 23.35
#